data_AF-A0A5A7PA31-F1
#
_entry.id   AF-A0A5A7PA31-F1
#
_cell.length_a   1.000
_cell.length_b   1.000
_cell.length_c   1.000
_cell.angle_alpha   90.00
_cell.angle_beta   90.00
_cell.angle_gamma   90.00
#
_symmetry.space_group_name_H-M   'P 1'
#
loop_
_entity.id
_entity.type
_entity.pdbx_description
1 polymer ?
#
loop_
_entity_poly.entity_id
_entity_poly.type
_entity_poly.pdbx_seq_one_letter_code
_entity_poly.pdbx_strand_id
1 'polypeptide(L)'
;MPPDKGPHSIKKSFKAVASSHQQSKLLYPAQSHSQSAAGLFLQCLPYVARLRIEYVPFTGLESIKLQLRKLKFIKDPSGIRIRHSCNGLLLCSSFRARDSNRKYYVHNPTTNKFVLLPKLDSASICGMSLAFDQIKSPHYKVICVRSVSITGYKHCQLEVYSSETGSWRNHGQTPQVRVSLKNGVCWNEAIHWTSNGTGNDSLYFNVDNQLFGKMPIPPTGWDHVNNNNYFGESFGHLHYVKGIGRIFQFNVYEMRTDYSEWFVRSIFRLL
;
A
#
# COMPACT_ATOMS: atom_id res chain seq x y z
N MET A 1 32.50 24.58 -22.85
CA MET A 1 31.96 24.48 -21.47
C MET A 1 30.84 23.44 -21.46
N PRO A 2 31.00 22.32 -20.75
CA PRO A 2 29.91 21.33 -20.60
C PRO A 2 28.86 21.86 -19.61
N PRO A 3 27.57 21.53 -19.78
CA PRO A 3 26.54 21.94 -18.84
C PRO A 3 26.68 21.16 -17.53
N ASP A 4 26.61 21.94 -16.45
CA ASP A 4 26.66 21.53 -15.06
C ASP A 4 25.61 20.45 -14.74
N LYS A 5 26.08 19.25 -14.37
CA LYS A 5 25.21 18.17 -13.89
C LYS A 5 24.89 18.43 -12.42
N GLY A 6 23.88 19.27 -12.19
CA GLY A 6 23.30 19.45 -10.85
C GLY A 6 22.93 18.10 -10.22
N PRO A 7 22.88 18.02 -8.87
CA PRO A 7 22.70 16.76 -8.16
C PRO A 7 21.42 16.08 -8.60
N HIS A 8 21.55 14.91 -9.25
CA HIS A 8 20.43 14.06 -9.61
C HIS A 8 19.76 13.56 -8.32
N SER A 9 18.69 14.24 -7.90
CA SER A 9 17.91 13.84 -6.73
C SER A 9 17.23 12.49 -6.99
N ILE A 10 17.67 11.45 -6.27
CA ILE A 10 17.05 10.14 -6.26
C ILE A 10 15.96 10.13 -5.18
N LYS A 11 14.70 10.00 -5.57
CA LYS A 11 13.61 9.76 -4.63
C LYS A 11 13.51 8.26 -4.31
N LYS A 12 13.69 7.91 -3.04
CA LYS A 12 13.43 6.57 -2.49
C LYS A 12 12.12 6.62 -1.69
N SER A 13 11.27 5.60 -1.85
CA SER A 13 10.05 5.46 -1.03
C SER A 13 9.87 4.00 -0.60
N PHE A 14 9.59 3.79 0.68
CA PHE A 14 9.14 2.49 1.20
C PHE A 14 7.68 2.29 0.85
N LYS A 15 7.35 1.17 0.21
CA LYS A 15 5.99 0.91 -0.29
C LYS A 15 5.47 -0.48 0.05
N ALA A 16 6.35 -1.38 0.47
CA ALA A 16 5.98 -2.74 0.76
C ALA A 16 6.96 -3.40 1.72
N VAL A 17 6.41 -4.19 2.63
CA VAL A 17 7.14 -5.08 3.54
C VAL A 17 7.00 -6.49 2.98
N ALA A 18 8.13 -7.22 2.86
CA ALA A 18 8.09 -8.64 2.52
C ALA A 18 7.93 -9.44 3.81
N SER A 19 6.88 -10.24 3.93
CA SER A 19 6.80 -11.28 4.96
C SER A 19 7.33 -12.60 4.39
N SER A 20 8.07 -13.37 5.19
CA SER A 20 8.41 -14.75 4.85
C SER A 20 7.53 -15.69 5.66
N HIS A 21 6.85 -16.63 5.01
CA HIS A 21 5.91 -17.56 5.65
C HIS A 21 6.45 -18.99 5.78
N GLN A 22 7.63 -19.29 5.25
CA GLN A 22 8.16 -20.66 5.30
C GLN A 22 8.78 -21.06 6.65
N GLN A 23 9.00 -20.12 7.60
CA GLN A 23 9.60 -20.45 8.90
C GLN A 23 8.66 -20.37 10.11
N SER A 24 7.51 -19.71 10.02
CA SER A 24 6.59 -19.61 11.17
C SER A 24 5.95 -20.95 11.55
N LYS A 25 5.88 -21.92 10.64
CA LYS A 25 5.37 -23.27 10.91
C LYS A 25 6.40 -24.26 11.46
N LEU A 26 7.70 -23.97 11.37
CA LEU A 26 8.75 -24.93 11.76
C LEU A 26 9.34 -24.70 13.16
N LEU A 27 9.08 -23.54 13.81
CA LEU A 27 9.74 -23.21 15.08
C LEU A 27 8.83 -23.11 16.30
N TYR A 28 7.51 -22.94 16.17
CA TYR A 28 6.62 -22.80 17.35
C TYR A 28 5.23 -23.41 17.10
N PRO A 29 4.99 -24.68 17.50
CA PRO A 29 3.68 -25.32 17.34
C PRO A 29 2.60 -24.79 18.30
N ALA A 30 2.96 -23.97 19.28
CA ALA A 30 2.02 -23.30 20.16
C ALA A 30 2.69 -22.06 20.76
N GLN A 31 1.97 -20.93 20.76
CA GLN A 31 2.28 -19.62 21.36
C GLN A 31 2.88 -18.52 20.45
N SER A 32 2.06 -17.47 20.33
CA SER A 32 2.34 -16.07 19.98
C SER A 32 2.60 -15.68 18.50
N HIS A 33 1.75 -14.77 18.04
CA HIS A 33 1.68 -14.14 16.73
C HIS A 33 2.90 -13.26 16.40
N SER A 34 4.04 -13.85 16.06
CA SER A 34 5.17 -13.12 15.46
C SER A 34 5.22 -13.35 13.94
N GLN A 35 4.46 -12.57 13.17
CA GLN A 35 4.77 -12.41 11.75
C GLN A 35 5.97 -11.45 11.64
N SER A 36 7.18 -11.95 11.85
CA SER A 36 8.37 -11.14 11.61
C SER A 36 8.48 -10.85 10.11
N ALA A 37 8.48 -9.56 9.77
CA ALA A 37 8.85 -9.13 8.43
C ALA A 37 10.28 -9.61 8.11
N ALA A 38 10.52 -9.95 6.85
CA ALA A 38 11.80 -10.47 6.39
C ALA A 38 12.70 -9.39 5.77
N GLY A 39 12.09 -8.28 5.33
CA GLY A 39 12.78 -7.15 4.74
C GLY A 39 11.85 -6.16 4.04
N LEU A 40 12.45 -5.21 3.33
CA LEU A 40 11.80 -4.08 2.69
C LEU A 40 12.02 -4.08 1.19
N PHE A 41 10.98 -3.70 0.44
CA PHE A 41 11.12 -3.34 -0.97
C PHE A 41 11.30 -1.83 -1.11
N LEU A 42 12.49 -1.43 -1.55
CA LEU A 42 12.84 -0.07 -1.91
C LEU A 42 12.53 0.17 -3.37
N GLN A 43 11.73 1.21 -3.64
CA GLN A 43 11.51 1.70 -4.99
C GLN A 43 12.32 2.97 -5.20
N CYS A 44 13.26 2.90 -6.13
CA CYS A 44 14.14 3.98 -6.51
C CYS A 44 13.68 4.53 -7.86
N LEU A 45 13.35 5.83 -7.88
CA LEU A 45 12.90 6.56 -9.07
C LEU A 45 14.05 7.42 -9.62
N PRO A 46 14.95 6.86 -10.44
CA PRO A 46 15.92 7.67 -11.17
C PRO A 46 15.20 8.50 -12.24
N TYR A 47 15.61 9.76 -12.41
CA TYR A 47 14.95 10.73 -13.30
C TYR A 47 14.90 10.26 -14.77
N VAL A 48 15.90 9.51 -15.21
CA VAL A 48 16.07 9.10 -16.63
C VAL A 48 15.88 7.57 -16.82
N ALA A 49 16.19 6.77 -15.80
CA ALA A 49 16.24 5.31 -15.91
C ALA A 49 14.93 4.60 -15.48
N ARG A 50 14.84 3.31 -15.81
CA ARG A 50 13.72 2.45 -15.38
C ARG A 50 13.63 2.43 -13.85
N LEU A 51 12.42 2.31 -13.30
CA LEU A 51 12.22 2.13 -11.87
C LEU A 51 13.03 0.92 -11.41
N ARG A 52 13.88 1.11 -10.40
CA ARG A 52 14.62 0.01 -9.78
C ARG A 52 13.91 -0.38 -8.49
N ILE A 53 13.65 -1.67 -8.35
CA ILE A 53 13.15 -2.27 -7.12
C ILE A 53 14.32 -3.00 -6.48
N GLU A 54 14.65 -2.63 -5.26
CA GLU A 54 15.70 -3.26 -4.46
C GLU A 54 15.05 -3.92 -3.24
N TYR A 55 15.52 -5.12 -2.89
CA TYR A 55 15.10 -5.80 -1.68
C TYR A 55 16.19 -5.66 -0.61
N VAL A 56 15.81 -5.20 0.57
CA VAL A 56 16.69 -5.02 1.72
C VAL A 56 16.25 -5.97 2.84
N PRO A 57 16.96 -7.07 3.10
CA PRO A 57 16.63 -7.95 4.21
C PRO A 57 16.86 -7.26 5.55
N PHE A 58 16.09 -7.65 6.57
CA PHE A 58 16.47 -7.34 7.95
C PHE A 58 17.61 -8.25 8.40
N THR A 59 18.51 -7.72 9.25
CA THR A 59 19.71 -8.41 9.72
C THR A 59 19.38 -9.73 10.43
N GLY A 60 20.14 -10.80 10.13
CA GLY A 60 19.93 -12.14 10.72
C GLY A 60 19.24 -13.17 9.82
N LEU A 61 18.82 -12.79 8.61
CA LEU A 61 18.09 -13.66 7.65
C LEU A 61 18.88 -13.92 6.35
N GLU A 62 20.15 -14.31 6.45
CA GLU A 62 21.03 -14.55 5.29
C GLU A 62 20.52 -15.65 4.34
N SER A 63 19.77 -16.65 4.85
CA SER A 63 19.10 -17.67 4.02
C SER A 63 18.00 -17.09 3.12
N ILE A 64 17.21 -16.14 3.64
CA ILE A 64 16.16 -15.44 2.88
C ILE A 64 16.78 -14.55 1.80
N LYS A 65 17.94 -13.96 2.06
CA LYS A 65 18.69 -13.14 1.10
C LYS A 65 19.00 -13.92 -0.18
N LEU A 66 19.28 -15.22 -0.09
CA LEU A 66 19.56 -16.07 -1.24
C LEU A 66 18.30 -16.40 -2.06
N GLN A 67 17.17 -16.68 -1.39
CA GLN A 67 15.89 -16.92 -2.06
C GLN A 67 15.33 -15.64 -2.69
N LEU A 68 15.49 -14.49 -2.05
CA LEU A 68 14.94 -13.23 -2.54
C LEU A 68 15.83 -12.52 -3.56
N ARG A 69 17.13 -12.84 -3.63
CA ARG A 69 17.98 -12.50 -4.79
C ARG A 69 17.47 -13.14 -6.10
N LYS A 70 16.65 -14.21 -6.01
CA LYS A 70 15.98 -14.83 -7.14
C LYS A 70 14.59 -14.24 -7.44
N LEU A 71 14.16 -13.17 -6.77
CA LEU A 71 12.89 -12.51 -7.07
C LEU A 71 12.88 -12.03 -8.52
N LYS A 72 12.13 -12.73 -9.35
CA LYS A 72 11.90 -12.34 -10.74
C LYS A 72 10.63 -11.52 -10.75
N PHE A 73 10.79 -10.20 -10.70
CA PHE A 73 9.68 -9.30 -10.96
C PHE A 73 9.17 -9.47 -12.39
N ILE A 74 7.89 -9.17 -12.54
CA ILE A 74 7.19 -9.16 -13.82
C ILE A 74 7.97 -8.25 -14.79
N LYS A 75 8.27 -8.78 -15.98
CA LYS A 75 8.91 -8.01 -17.05
C LYS A 75 7.85 -7.30 -17.85
N ASP A 76 7.46 -6.10 -17.40
CA ASP A 76 6.61 -5.20 -18.18
C ASP A 76 7.49 -4.25 -19.00
N PRO A 77 7.25 -4.07 -20.32
CA PRO A 77 8.00 -3.13 -21.16
C PRO A 77 8.02 -1.70 -20.63
N SER A 78 6.96 -1.29 -19.92
CA SER A 78 6.83 0.04 -19.31
C SER A 78 7.47 0.12 -17.91
N GLY A 79 8.14 -0.95 -17.45
CA GLY A 79 8.59 -1.12 -16.09
C GLY A 79 7.44 -1.43 -15.11
N ILE A 80 7.79 -1.90 -13.92
CA ILE A 80 6.83 -2.22 -12.85
C ILE A 80 7.03 -1.28 -11.68
N ARG A 81 5.93 -0.86 -11.05
CA ARG A 81 5.89 -0.14 -9.79
C ARG A 81 5.03 -0.89 -8.78
N ILE A 82 5.54 -1.14 -7.59
CA ILE A 82 4.77 -1.64 -6.45
C ILE A 82 3.88 -0.50 -5.93
N ARG A 83 2.59 -0.77 -5.81
CA ARG A 83 1.57 0.19 -5.37
C ARG A 83 1.21 -0.03 -3.90
N HIS A 84 1.04 -1.28 -3.50
CA HIS A 84 0.61 -1.68 -2.17
C HIS A 84 1.11 -3.10 -1.89
N SER A 85 1.19 -3.49 -0.61
CA SER A 85 1.45 -4.86 -0.16
C SER A 85 0.47 -5.22 0.94
N CYS A 86 0.06 -6.48 0.98
CA CYS A 86 -0.79 -7.00 2.05
C CYS A 86 -0.46 -8.48 2.26
N ASN A 87 -0.07 -8.86 3.47
CA ASN A 87 0.18 -10.24 3.91
C ASN A 87 0.97 -11.09 2.90
N GLY A 88 2.14 -10.57 2.49
CA GLY A 88 3.08 -11.28 1.62
C GLY A 88 2.80 -11.15 0.12
N LEU A 89 1.67 -10.57 -0.29
CA LEU A 89 1.38 -10.28 -1.69
C LEU A 89 1.69 -8.81 -2.03
N LEU A 90 2.09 -8.59 -3.29
CA LEU A 90 2.38 -7.27 -3.84
C LEU A 90 1.37 -6.91 -4.94
N LEU A 91 0.76 -5.74 -4.81
CA LEU A 91 0.02 -5.12 -5.90
C LEU A 91 0.97 -4.24 -6.71
N CYS A 92 1.09 -4.55 -7.99
CA CYS A 92 2.00 -3.91 -8.94
C CYS A 92 1.23 -3.27 -10.08
N SER A 93 1.81 -2.27 -10.72
CA SER A 93 1.28 -1.67 -11.96
C SER A 93 2.39 -1.41 -12.97
N SER A 94 2.06 -1.39 -14.26
CA SER A 94 2.93 -0.79 -15.28
C SER A 94 3.29 0.65 -14.88
N PHE A 95 4.57 0.99 -14.92
CA PHE A 95 5.06 2.25 -14.38
C PHE A 95 4.83 3.43 -15.35
N ARG A 96 5.42 3.37 -16.54
CA ARG A 96 5.40 4.44 -17.56
C ARG A 96 4.26 4.33 -18.58
N ALA A 97 3.31 3.43 -18.37
CA ALA A 97 2.13 3.33 -19.22
C ALA A 97 1.18 4.51 -18.97
N ARG A 98 0.52 4.98 -20.04
CA ARG A 98 -0.66 5.86 -19.93
C ARG A 98 -1.75 5.13 -19.16
N ASP A 99 -2.60 5.87 -18.45
CA ASP A 99 -3.60 5.25 -17.57
C ASP A 99 -4.55 4.29 -18.30
N SER A 100 -4.93 4.60 -19.54
CA SER A 100 -5.76 3.73 -20.39
C SER A 100 -5.10 2.38 -20.77
N ASN A 101 -3.77 2.30 -20.69
CA ASN A 101 -2.97 1.12 -21.03
C ASN A 101 -2.25 0.54 -19.82
N ARG A 102 -2.50 1.08 -18.62
CA ARG A 102 -1.82 0.66 -17.39
C ARG A 102 -2.33 -0.72 -16.99
N LYS A 103 -1.43 -1.69 -16.93
CA LYS A 103 -1.74 -3.03 -16.43
C LYS A 103 -1.50 -3.09 -14.92
N TYR A 104 -2.26 -3.93 -14.25
CA TYR A 104 -2.14 -4.18 -12.83
C TYR A 104 -1.94 -5.66 -12.58
N TYR A 105 -1.12 -5.97 -11.60
CA TYR A 105 -0.69 -7.32 -11.31
C TYR A 105 -0.73 -7.58 -9.81
N VAL A 106 -1.13 -8.78 -9.41
CA VAL A 106 -0.87 -9.27 -8.06
C VAL A 106 0.28 -10.27 -8.16
N HIS A 107 1.35 -10.00 -7.42
CA HIS A 107 2.58 -10.79 -7.45
C HIS A 107 2.81 -11.42 -6.08
N ASN A 108 3.06 -12.72 -6.05
CA ASN A 108 3.56 -13.43 -4.89
C ASN A 108 5.09 -13.55 -5.04
N PRO A 109 5.87 -12.74 -4.29
CA PRO A 109 7.33 -12.77 -4.34
C PRO A 109 7.89 -14.13 -3.88
N THR A 110 7.29 -14.78 -2.89
CA THR A 110 7.78 -16.07 -2.38
C THR A 110 7.70 -17.17 -3.44
N THR A 111 6.63 -17.20 -4.24
CA THR A 111 6.45 -18.22 -5.28
C THR A 111 6.89 -17.76 -6.67
N ASN A 112 7.29 -16.49 -6.83
CA ASN A 112 7.51 -15.81 -8.11
C ASN A 112 6.33 -15.93 -9.10
N LYS A 113 5.11 -16.14 -8.61
CA LYS A 113 3.91 -16.23 -9.45
C LYS A 113 3.24 -14.86 -9.49
N PHE A 114 2.56 -14.58 -10.58
CA PHE A 114 1.77 -13.37 -10.70
C PHE A 114 0.48 -13.61 -11.50
N VAL A 115 -0.49 -12.77 -11.23
CA VAL A 115 -1.77 -12.70 -11.94
C VAL A 115 -1.89 -11.31 -12.56
N LEU A 116 -2.16 -11.26 -13.86
CA LEU A 116 -2.58 -10.03 -14.54
C LEU A 116 -4.06 -9.81 -14.23
N LEU A 117 -4.41 -8.66 -13.65
CA LEU A 117 -5.80 -8.34 -13.35
C LEU A 117 -6.57 -8.03 -14.65
N PRO A 118 -7.85 -8.44 -14.76
CA PRO A 118 -8.68 -8.06 -15.90
C PRO A 118 -8.75 -6.55 -16.05
N LYS A 119 -8.80 -6.06 -17.28
CA LYS A 119 -8.90 -4.63 -17.56
C LYS A 119 -10.28 -4.12 -17.15
N LEU A 120 -10.34 -2.96 -16.51
CA LEU A 120 -11.58 -2.22 -16.27
C LEU A 120 -11.81 -1.27 -17.45
N ASP A 121 -13.06 -1.20 -17.92
CA ASP A 121 -13.41 -0.40 -19.09
C ASP A 121 -13.24 1.11 -18.85
N SER A 122 -12.63 1.78 -19.83
CA SER A 122 -12.61 3.23 -20.14
C SER A 122 -12.69 4.25 -19.00
N ALA A 123 -12.21 3.91 -17.80
CA ALA A 123 -12.25 4.77 -16.62
C ALA A 123 -10.84 5.10 -16.12
N SER A 124 -10.65 6.32 -15.63
CA SER A 124 -9.41 6.71 -14.95
C SER A 124 -9.38 6.09 -13.56
N ILE A 125 -8.34 5.33 -13.23
CA ILE A 125 -8.22 4.68 -11.92
C ILE A 125 -7.69 5.70 -10.90
N CYS A 126 -8.50 5.98 -9.87
CA CYS A 126 -8.14 6.85 -8.75
C CYS A 126 -7.14 6.15 -7.82
N GLY A 127 -7.33 4.85 -7.58
CA GLY A 127 -6.44 4.07 -6.74
C GLY A 127 -6.78 2.59 -6.73
N MET A 128 -5.81 1.79 -6.28
CA MET A 128 -5.99 0.36 -6.10
C MET A 128 -5.31 -0.12 -4.83
N SER A 129 -6.00 -1.00 -4.11
CA SER A 129 -5.57 -1.55 -2.83
C SER A 129 -5.78 -3.06 -2.80
N LEU A 130 -4.87 -3.77 -2.14
CA LEU A 130 -4.94 -5.22 -1.95
C LEU A 130 -5.45 -5.52 -0.55
N ALA A 131 -6.36 -6.48 -0.44
CA ALA A 131 -6.80 -7.07 0.81
C ALA A 131 -6.58 -8.58 0.74
N PHE A 132 -5.80 -9.12 1.68
CA PHE A 132 -5.52 -10.54 1.73
C PHE A 132 -5.32 -10.96 3.18
N ASP A 133 -6.09 -11.93 3.64
CA ASP A 133 -5.89 -12.58 4.93
C ASP A 133 -5.89 -14.09 4.72
N GLN A 134 -4.69 -14.66 4.65
CA GLN A 134 -4.49 -16.09 4.39
C GLN A 134 -5.07 -16.99 5.49
N ILE A 135 -5.32 -16.45 6.69
CA ILE A 135 -5.90 -17.21 7.80
C ILE A 135 -7.39 -17.44 7.52
N LYS A 136 -8.06 -16.44 6.94
CA LYS A 136 -9.50 -16.48 6.64
C LYS A 136 -9.81 -17.09 5.28
N SER A 137 -8.98 -16.82 4.27
CA SER A 137 -9.21 -17.31 2.91
C SER A 137 -7.92 -17.46 2.13
N PRO A 138 -7.78 -18.51 1.29
CA PRO A 138 -6.68 -18.58 0.32
C PRO A 138 -6.81 -17.54 -0.79
N HIS A 139 -7.95 -16.87 -0.91
CA HIS A 139 -8.26 -15.89 -1.95
C HIS A 139 -8.02 -14.46 -1.46
N TYR A 140 -7.29 -13.68 -2.25
CA TYR A 140 -7.17 -12.24 -2.08
C TYR A 140 -8.27 -11.50 -2.85
N LYS A 141 -8.53 -10.26 -2.41
CA LYS A 141 -9.40 -9.29 -3.09
C LYS A 141 -8.59 -8.05 -3.47
N VAL A 142 -8.95 -7.42 -4.59
CA VAL A 142 -8.36 -6.14 -5.01
C VAL A 142 -9.46 -5.10 -5.12
N ILE A 143 -9.32 -4.01 -4.38
CA ILE A 143 -10.25 -2.90 -4.35
C ILE A 143 -9.74 -1.86 -5.34
N CYS A 144 -10.52 -1.57 -6.37
CA CYS A 144 -10.25 -0.51 -7.32
C CYS A 144 -11.25 0.62 -7.12
N VAL A 145 -10.75 1.84 -7.03
CA VAL A 145 -11.59 3.04 -7.09
C VAL A 145 -11.30 3.74 -8.40
N ARG A 146 -12.34 3.90 -9.23
CA ARG A 146 -12.25 4.51 -10.55
C ARG A 146 -13.11 5.77 -10.64
N SER A 147 -12.62 6.77 -11.35
CA SER A 147 -13.38 7.97 -11.67
C SER A 147 -14.32 7.69 -12.83
N VAL A 148 -15.57 8.12 -12.66
CA VAL A 148 -16.62 8.05 -13.66
C VAL A 148 -17.16 9.47 -13.85
N SER A 149 -17.16 9.94 -15.10
CA SER A 149 -17.85 11.18 -15.43
C SER A 149 -19.32 10.86 -15.63
N ILE A 150 -20.16 11.30 -14.70
CA ILE A 150 -21.62 11.23 -14.85
C ILE A 150 -22.07 12.68 -14.83
N THR A 151 -22.77 13.13 -15.89
CA THR A 151 -23.37 14.48 -15.96
C THR A 151 -22.40 15.66 -15.79
N GLY A 152 -21.11 15.48 -16.13
CA GLY A 152 -20.09 16.53 -16.03
C GLY A 152 -19.39 16.66 -14.66
N TYR A 153 -19.89 15.95 -13.64
CA TYR A 153 -19.25 15.86 -12.32
C TYR A 153 -18.43 14.57 -12.20
N LYS A 154 -17.25 14.67 -11.56
CA LYS A 154 -16.37 13.52 -11.32
C LYS A 154 -16.85 12.75 -10.10
N HIS A 155 -17.55 11.65 -10.34
CA HIS A 155 -17.89 10.67 -9.30
C HIS A 155 -16.81 9.59 -9.25
N CYS A 156 -16.71 8.88 -8.12
CA CYS A 156 -15.89 7.69 -8.00
C CYS A 156 -16.79 6.48 -7.76
N GLN A 157 -16.43 5.35 -8.37
CA GLN A 157 -17.08 4.05 -8.17
C GLN A 157 -16.06 3.05 -7.64
N LEU A 158 -16.55 2.13 -6.81
CA LEU A 158 -15.75 1.06 -6.22
C LEU A 158 -16.02 -0.27 -6.94
N GLU A 159 -14.95 -0.92 -7.36
CA GLU A 159 -14.95 -2.25 -7.99
C GLU A 159 -14.09 -3.18 -7.13
N VAL A 160 -14.56 -4.40 -6.88
CA VAL A 160 -13.79 -5.42 -6.16
C VAL A 160 -13.53 -6.60 -7.07
N TYR A 161 -12.25 -6.90 -7.28
CA TYR A 161 -11.83 -8.15 -7.89
C TYR A 161 -11.71 -9.23 -6.82
N SER A 162 -12.26 -10.41 -7.08
CA SER A 162 -12.00 -11.60 -6.27
C SER A 162 -11.09 -12.57 -7.03
N SER A 163 -10.03 -13.03 -6.39
CA SER A 163 -9.19 -14.11 -6.96
C SER A 163 -9.88 -15.47 -6.98
N GLU A 164 -10.98 -15.63 -6.24
CA GLU A 164 -11.81 -16.83 -6.28
C GLU A 164 -12.60 -16.93 -7.59
N THR A 165 -13.22 -15.82 -8.01
CA THR A 165 -14.05 -15.78 -9.23
C THR A 165 -13.29 -15.31 -10.47
N GLY A 166 -12.11 -14.70 -10.28
CA GLY A 166 -11.31 -14.13 -11.35
C GLY A 166 -11.95 -12.90 -12.02
N SER A 167 -12.92 -12.24 -11.37
CA SER A 167 -13.74 -11.19 -11.98
C SER A 167 -13.93 -9.97 -11.06
N TRP A 168 -14.25 -8.83 -11.67
CA TRP A 168 -14.63 -7.60 -11.00
C TRP A 168 -16.12 -7.57 -10.68
N ARG A 169 -16.49 -7.02 -9.53
CA ARG A 169 -17.86 -6.70 -9.14
C ARG A 169 -17.97 -5.22 -8.77
N ASN A 170 -19.02 -4.57 -9.25
CA ASN A 170 -19.31 -3.17 -8.94
C ASN A 170 -20.06 -3.06 -7.60
N HIS A 171 -19.59 -2.17 -6.72
CA HIS A 171 -20.19 -1.91 -5.41
C HIS A 171 -20.74 -0.47 -5.30
N GLY A 172 -21.03 0.16 -6.43
CA GLY A 172 -21.64 1.48 -6.48
C GLY A 172 -20.67 2.65 -6.27
N GLN A 173 -21.25 3.80 -5.96
CA GLN A 173 -20.52 5.05 -5.81
C GLN A 173 -19.84 5.13 -4.45
N THR A 174 -18.65 5.73 -4.42
CA THR A 174 -18.01 6.07 -3.15
C THR A 174 -18.69 7.27 -2.51
N PRO A 175 -18.71 7.38 -1.17
CA PRO A 175 -19.11 8.62 -0.49
C PRO A 175 -18.34 9.83 -1.00
N GLN A 176 -18.99 10.98 -1.08
CA GLN A 176 -18.37 12.25 -1.45
C GLN A 176 -17.58 12.82 -0.26
N VAL A 177 -16.33 12.37 -0.12
CA VAL A 177 -15.43 12.79 0.96
C VAL A 177 -14.08 13.23 0.41
N ARG A 178 -13.40 14.15 1.09
CA ARG A 178 -12.12 14.75 0.65
C ARG A 178 -10.93 13.87 1.04
N VAL A 179 -10.94 12.62 0.57
CA VAL A 179 -9.88 11.62 0.82
C VAL A 179 -9.04 11.33 -0.43
N SER A 180 -7.76 11.02 -0.21
CA SER A 180 -6.87 10.53 -1.25
C SER A 180 -7.05 9.02 -1.44
N LEU A 181 -7.73 8.62 -2.50
CA LEU A 181 -8.00 7.21 -2.79
C LEU A 181 -6.78 6.43 -3.32
N LYS A 182 -5.64 7.11 -3.53
CA LYS A 182 -4.44 6.57 -4.20
C LYS A 182 -3.64 5.58 -3.36
N ASN A 183 -3.60 5.75 -2.04
CA ASN A 183 -2.69 5.02 -1.15
C ASN A 183 -3.50 4.39 -0.01
N GLY A 184 -4.40 3.46 -0.35
CA GLY A 184 -5.18 2.77 0.68
C GLY A 184 -4.32 1.82 1.51
N VAL A 185 -4.65 1.68 2.79
CA VAL A 185 -3.96 0.79 3.75
C VAL A 185 -4.91 -0.31 4.18
N CYS A 186 -4.48 -1.57 4.05
CA CYS A 186 -5.24 -2.70 4.58
C CYS A 186 -4.99 -2.84 6.08
N TRP A 187 -6.05 -2.81 6.87
CA TRP A 187 -6.03 -3.08 8.32
C TRP A 187 -7.44 -3.50 8.72
N ASN A 188 -7.60 -4.36 9.73
CA ASN A 188 -8.92 -4.75 10.26
C ASN A 188 -9.98 -5.07 9.18
N GLU A 189 -9.62 -5.94 8.21
CA GLU A 189 -10.48 -6.36 7.08
C GLU A 189 -10.99 -5.22 6.17
N ALA A 190 -10.40 -4.03 6.29
CA ALA A 190 -10.84 -2.85 5.58
C ALA A 190 -9.67 -2.12 4.91
N ILE A 191 -9.99 -1.41 3.83
CA ILE A 191 -9.07 -0.47 3.19
C ILE A 191 -9.34 0.93 3.71
N HIS A 192 -8.30 1.57 4.23
CA HIS A 192 -8.37 2.89 4.86
C HIS A 192 -7.72 3.94 3.97
N TRP A 193 -8.37 5.09 3.89
CA TRP A 193 -7.89 6.28 3.19
C TRP A 193 -8.02 7.51 4.06
N THR A 194 -7.09 8.43 3.86
CA THR A 194 -6.99 9.67 4.63
C THR A 194 -7.05 10.87 3.69
N SER A 195 -7.27 12.06 4.25
CA SER A 195 -7.29 13.28 3.44
C SER A 195 -5.94 13.51 2.74
N ASN A 196 -6.01 14.18 1.58
CA ASN A 196 -4.83 14.77 0.93
C ASN A 196 -4.40 16.10 1.58
N GLY A 197 -4.92 16.41 2.77
CA GLY A 197 -4.50 17.52 3.62
C GLY A 197 -5.16 18.88 3.27
N THR A 198 -6.15 18.88 2.37
CA THR A 198 -7.07 20.01 2.17
C THR A 198 -8.42 19.79 2.87
N GLY A 199 -8.54 18.70 3.63
CA GLY A 199 -9.70 18.36 4.44
C GLY A 199 -9.30 17.54 5.66
N ASN A 200 -10.28 17.26 6.50
CA ASN A 200 -10.15 16.42 7.68
C ASN A 200 -11.14 15.25 7.56
N ASP A 201 -11.10 14.55 6.42
CA ASP A 201 -11.91 13.35 6.22
C ASP A 201 -11.04 12.10 6.31
N SER A 202 -11.66 11.04 6.79
CA SER A 202 -11.11 9.69 6.77
C SER A 202 -12.22 8.71 6.44
N LEU A 203 -11.87 7.75 5.59
CA LEU A 203 -12.82 6.79 5.06
C LEU A 203 -12.19 5.41 5.12
N TYR A 204 -12.98 4.41 5.44
CA TYR A 204 -12.60 3.04 5.16
C TYR A 204 -13.72 2.31 4.43
N PHE A 205 -13.34 1.26 3.73
CA PHE A 205 -14.26 0.31 3.11
C PHE A 205 -13.99 -1.07 3.69
N ASN A 206 -14.96 -1.61 4.42
CA ASN A 206 -14.88 -2.98 4.92
C ASN A 206 -15.15 -3.94 3.76
N VAL A 207 -14.20 -4.85 3.55
CA VAL A 207 -14.13 -5.68 2.35
C VAL A 207 -15.11 -6.85 2.39
N ASP A 208 -15.58 -7.22 3.58
CA ASP A 208 -16.43 -8.39 3.79
C ASP A 208 -17.91 -8.02 3.83
N ASN A 209 -18.29 -7.00 4.61
CA ASN A 209 -19.66 -6.49 4.60
C ASN A 209 -19.92 -5.48 3.46
N GLN A 210 -18.87 -5.04 2.77
CA GLN A 210 -18.93 -4.14 1.61
C GLN A 210 -19.53 -2.76 1.91
N LEU A 211 -19.31 -2.26 3.13
CA LEU A 211 -19.80 -0.97 3.58
C LEU A 211 -18.66 0.04 3.80
N PHE A 212 -18.98 1.29 3.50
CA PHE A 212 -18.14 2.42 3.87
C PHE A 212 -18.39 2.82 5.31
N GLY A 213 -17.32 3.15 6.01
CA GLY A 213 -17.36 3.77 7.34
C GLY A 213 -16.43 4.97 7.41
N LYS A 214 -16.66 5.81 8.42
CA LYS A 214 -15.77 6.91 8.78
C LYS A 214 -14.92 6.48 9.96
N MET A 215 -13.66 6.93 9.97
CA MET A 215 -12.79 6.78 11.13
C MET A 215 -12.42 8.15 11.68
N PRO A 216 -12.05 8.28 12.97
CA PRO A 216 -11.61 9.56 13.50
C PRO A 216 -10.32 10.03 12.81
N ILE A 217 -10.11 11.33 12.81
CA ILE A 217 -8.88 11.97 12.34
C ILE A 217 -7.88 11.96 13.51
N PRO A 218 -6.57 11.81 13.28
CA PRO A 218 -5.57 11.96 14.35
C PRO A 218 -5.66 13.36 14.97
N PRO A 219 -5.33 13.54 16.26
CA PRO A 219 -5.49 14.82 16.96
C PRO A 219 -4.80 16.00 16.29
N THR A 220 -3.74 15.73 15.54
CA THR A 220 -2.96 16.74 14.82
C THR A 220 -3.44 17.05 13.41
N GLY A 221 -4.57 16.46 12.99
CA GLY A 221 -5.07 16.52 11.62
C GLY A 221 -4.23 15.70 10.62
N TRP A 222 -4.74 15.60 9.39
CA TRP A 222 -3.98 15.08 8.25
C TRP A 222 -3.09 16.18 7.69
N ASP A 223 -1.78 16.00 7.76
CA ASP A 223 -0.81 16.99 7.29
C ASP A 223 -0.10 16.46 6.03
N HIS A 224 -0.02 17.30 5.01
CA HIS A 224 0.59 17.01 3.72
C HIS A 224 1.78 17.93 3.42
N VAL A 225 2.02 18.96 4.24
CA VAL A 225 3.05 19.97 3.95
C VAL A 225 4.45 19.38 4.14
N ASN A 226 4.58 18.35 4.98
CA ASN A 226 5.82 17.60 5.17
C ASN A 226 5.75 16.21 4.51
N ASN A 227 6.67 15.94 3.56
CA ASN A 227 6.92 14.62 2.97
C ASN A 227 7.38 13.53 3.97
N ASN A 228 7.41 13.84 5.26
CA ASN A 228 7.91 12.97 6.32
C ASN A 228 6.80 12.19 7.03
N ASN A 229 5.55 12.34 6.62
CA ASN A 229 4.43 11.65 7.25
C ASN A 229 4.23 10.26 6.64
N TYR A 230 3.91 9.29 7.51
CA TYR A 230 3.63 7.91 7.11
C TYR A 230 2.24 7.52 7.60
N PHE A 231 1.49 6.81 6.75
CA PHE A 231 0.23 6.17 7.11
C PHE A 231 0.28 4.74 6.60
N GLY A 232 0.13 3.77 7.50
CA GLY A 232 0.33 2.37 7.16
C GLY A 232 0.04 1.43 8.31
N GLU A 233 -0.06 0.15 7.99
CA GLU A 233 -0.27 -0.92 8.95
C GLU A 233 1.08 -1.52 9.38
N SER A 234 1.20 -1.83 10.67
CA SER A 234 2.32 -2.57 11.23
C SER A 234 1.88 -3.33 12.48
N PHE A 235 2.23 -4.63 12.53
CA PHE A 235 1.96 -5.53 13.66
C PHE A 235 0.48 -5.67 14.03
N GLY A 236 -0.43 -5.61 13.06
CA GLY A 236 -1.86 -5.68 13.27
C GLY A 236 -2.49 -4.36 13.71
N HIS A 237 -1.75 -3.25 13.61
CA HIS A 237 -2.19 -1.93 14.04
C HIS A 237 -2.04 -0.90 12.92
N LEU A 238 -2.98 0.04 12.85
CA LEU A 238 -2.92 1.16 11.92
C LEU A 238 -2.19 2.33 12.56
N HIS A 239 -1.13 2.78 11.90
CA HIS A 239 -0.25 3.83 12.39
C HIS A 239 -0.30 5.08 11.51
N TYR A 240 -0.20 6.23 12.15
CA TYR A 240 0.10 7.50 11.52
C TYR A 240 1.34 8.10 12.19
N VAL A 241 2.41 8.29 11.42
CA VAL A 241 3.63 8.94 11.90
C VAL A 241 3.66 10.36 11.35
N LYS A 242 3.70 11.34 12.25
CA LYS A 242 3.80 12.76 11.89
C LYS A 242 5.19 13.29 12.23
N GLY A 243 5.90 13.80 11.22
CA GLY A 243 7.16 14.51 11.42
C GLY A 243 6.91 15.91 11.99
N ILE A 244 7.66 16.29 13.03
CA ILE A 244 7.56 17.58 13.71
C ILE A 244 8.89 18.34 13.52
N GLY A 245 8.83 19.57 13.00
CA GLY A 245 10.01 20.44 12.88
C GLY A 245 11.08 19.92 11.89
N ARG A 246 12.37 20.19 12.20
CA ARG A 246 13.51 19.73 11.38
C ARG A 246 13.78 18.23 11.63
N ILE A 247 13.51 17.42 10.59
CA ILE A 247 13.93 16.03 10.25
C ILE A 247 14.12 14.92 11.32
N PHE A 248 14.01 15.18 12.63
CA PHE A 248 14.49 14.27 13.67
C PHE A 248 13.53 14.07 14.85
N GLN A 249 12.33 14.66 14.78
CA GLN A 249 11.27 14.42 15.74
C GLN A 249 10.02 13.90 15.02
N PHE A 250 9.44 12.82 15.55
CA PHE A 250 8.17 12.29 15.05
C PHE A 250 7.31 11.69 16.15
N ASN A 251 6.01 11.92 16.04
CA ASN A 251 5.00 11.27 16.87
C ASN A 251 4.39 10.11 16.09
N VAL A 252 4.28 8.96 16.75
CA VAL A 252 3.60 7.77 16.23
C VAL A 252 2.24 7.69 16.91
N TYR A 253 1.18 7.85 16.13
CA TYR A 253 -0.20 7.65 16.54
C TYR A 253 -0.66 6.26 16.11
N GLU A 254 -1.41 5.60 16.97
CA GLU A 254 -2.04 4.32 16.68
C GLU A 254 -3.56 4.45 16.84
N MET A 255 -4.29 3.85 15.91
CA MET A 255 -5.75 3.77 15.96
C MET A 255 -6.17 2.59 16.83
N ARG A 256 -7.14 2.79 17.75
CA ARG A 256 -7.78 1.68 18.47
C ARG A 256 -8.57 0.80 17.52
N THR A 257 -8.56 -0.52 17.76
CA THR A 257 -9.18 -1.53 16.89
C THR A 257 -10.69 -1.38 16.72
N ASP A 258 -11.36 -0.72 17.66
CA ASP A 258 -12.79 -0.40 17.63
C ASP A 258 -13.09 0.95 16.94
N TYR A 259 -12.08 1.60 16.35
CA TYR A 259 -12.16 2.91 15.72
C TYR A 259 -12.55 4.07 16.65
N SER A 260 -12.47 3.91 17.96
CA SER A 260 -12.90 4.95 18.92
C SER A 260 -12.00 6.18 18.92
N GLU A 261 -10.68 5.99 18.91
CA GLU A 261 -9.72 7.10 18.97
C GLU A 261 -8.34 6.76 18.39
N TRP A 262 -7.60 7.82 18.08
CA TRP A 262 -6.16 7.80 17.89
C TRP A 262 -5.45 8.19 19.18
N PHE A 263 -4.47 7.39 19.61
CA PHE A 263 -3.65 7.71 20.77
C PHE A 263 -2.16 7.75 20.40
N VAL A 264 -1.37 8.50 21.17
CA VAL A 264 0.09 8.56 20.97
C VAL A 264 0.69 7.26 21.49
N ARG A 265 1.24 6.45 20.59
CA ARG A 265 1.95 5.21 20.92
C ARG A 265 3.37 5.50 21.35
N SER A 266 4.06 6.42 20.66
CA SER A 266 5.46 6.76 20.94
C SER A 266 5.83 8.15 20.42
N ILE A 267 6.84 8.75 21.04
CA ILE A 267 7.45 10.02 20.62
C ILE A 267 8.94 9.79 20.46
N PHE A 268 9.48 10.08 19.28
CA PHE A 268 10.90 9.97 18.99
C PHE A 268 11.51 11.36 18.86
N ARG A 269 12.63 11.58 19.55
CA ARG A 269 13.47 12.77 19.43
C ARG A 269 14.90 12.29 19.28
N LEU A 270 15.49 12.48 18.11
CA LEU A 270 16.93 12.29 17.95
C LEU A 270 17.62 13.59 18.40
N LEU A 271 18.42 13.48 19.46
CA LEU A 271 19.26 14.55 20.01
C LEU A 271 20.54 14.73 19.18
#